data_AF-A0A7E4V1V9-F1
#
_entry.id   AF-A0A7E4V1V9-F1
#
_cell.length_a   1.000
_cell.length_b   1.000
_cell.length_c   1.000
_cell.angle_alpha   90.00
_cell.angle_beta   90.00
_cell.angle_gamma   90.00
#
_symmetry.space_group_name_H-M   'P 1'
#
loop_
_entity.id
_entity.type
_entity.pdbx_description
1 polymer ?
#
loop_
_entity_poly.entity_id
_entity_poly.type
_entity_poly.pdbx_seq_one_letter_code
_entity_poly.pdbx_strand_id
1 'polypeptide(L)'
;MSRLRQCAFKTTGSRPSEPRAPIPALNTSKSSRRKSLKPKKSLRNIRDFEHSYLHQIPKAAFQRVIRSLLREVSGADYRITATALEALQEVAEEYVTNHFEQLNILANHAKRVTVMASDAVSLQLLDSFKR
;
A
#
# COMPACT_ATOMS: atom_id res chain seq x y z
N MET A 1 105.04 12.80 -22.67
CA MET A 1 103.89 13.72 -22.84
C MET A 1 102.66 13.06 -22.22
N SER A 2 102.45 13.33 -20.93
CA SER A 2 101.18 13.89 -20.39
C SER A 2 100.07 12.83 -20.23
N ARG A 3 99.90 12.23 -19.04
CA ARG A 3 99.03 12.68 -17.92
C ARG A 3 97.54 12.66 -18.33
N LEU A 4 96.56 12.13 -17.60
CA LEU A 4 96.46 11.47 -16.29
C LEU A 4 95.00 10.95 -16.17
N ARG A 5 94.80 9.75 -15.58
CA ARG A 5 93.74 9.32 -14.62
C ARG A 5 92.24 9.63 -14.91
N GLN A 6 91.38 8.61 -15.06
CA GLN A 6 90.67 7.83 -14.00
C GLN A 6 89.75 8.72 -13.12
N CYS A 7 88.47 8.43 -12.85
CA CYS A 7 87.86 7.26 -12.18
C CYS A 7 86.31 7.32 -12.39
N ALA A 8 85.57 6.22 -12.63
CA ALA A 8 84.96 5.28 -11.64
C ALA A 8 83.76 5.92 -10.88
N PHE A 9 82.68 5.28 -10.44
CA PHE A 9 82.26 3.88 -10.27
C PHE A 9 80.73 3.88 -9.95
N LYS A 10 80.10 2.70 -9.98
CA LYS A 10 78.68 2.36 -9.72
C LYS A 10 78.19 2.76 -8.31
N THR A 11 76.86 2.87 -8.08
CA THR A 11 76.00 1.89 -7.35
C THR A 11 74.62 2.47 -6.89
N THR A 12 73.59 1.64 -6.98
CA THR A 12 72.40 1.47 -6.09
C THR A 12 71.41 2.62 -5.84
N GLY A 13 70.12 2.36 -6.11
CA GLY A 13 69.02 3.07 -5.45
C GLY A 13 67.64 2.94 -6.12
N SER A 14 66.87 1.91 -5.75
CA SER A 14 65.42 1.92 -5.48
C SER A 14 64.46 2.85 -6.27
N ARG A 15 63.44 2.22 -6.90
CA ARG A 15 62.19 2.83 -7.44
C ARG A 15 61.58 3.90 -6.52
N PRO A 16 60.91 4.92 -7.10
CA PRO A 16 59.51 5.13 -6.73
C PRO A 16 58.55 5.44 -7.90
N SER A 17 57.38 4.80 -7.81
CA SER A 17 56.02 5.21 -8.26
C SER A 17 55.83 5.87 -9.64
N GLU A 18 55.21 5.12 -10.55
CA GLU A 18 54.46 5.65 -11.70
C GLU A 18 53.43 6.71 -11.26
N PRO A 19 53.25 7.82 -12.00
CA PRO A 19 52.12 8.71 -11.80
C PRO A 19 50.84 8.04 -12.32
N ARG A 20 50.00 7.58 -11.39
CA ARG A 20 48.65 7.08 -11.65
C ARG A 20 47.79 8.20 -12.24
N ALA A 21 47.48 8.11 -13.53
CA ALA A 21 46.48 8.97 -14.16
C ALA A 21 45.08 8.71 -13.54
N PRO A 22 44.17 9.70 -13.54
CA PRO A 22 42.97 9.67 -12.71
C PRO A 22 41.99 8.62 -13.24
N ILE A 23 41.59 7.70 -12.38
CA ILE A 23 40.44 6.83 -12.61
C ILE A 23 39.22 7.75 -12.69
N PRO A 24 38.42 7.76 -13.78
CA PRO A 24 37.16 8.49 -13.79
C PRO A 24 36.33 7.92 -12.65
N ALA A 25 35.96 8.76 -11.69
CA ALA A 25 35.03 8.37 -10.64
C ALA A 25 33.80 7.78 -11.32
N LEU A 26 33.61 6.47 -11.15
CA LEU A 26 32.41 5.79 -11.56
C LEU A 26 31.29 6.47 -10.78
N ASN A 27 30.61 7.41 -11.43
CA ASN A 27 29.43 8.05 -10.91
C ASN A 27 28.54 6.90 -10.45
N THR A 28 28.44 6.72 -9.13
CA THR A 28 27.42 5.88 -8.55
C THR A 28 26.14 6.53 -9.03
N SER A 29 25.55 5.94 -10.06
CA SER A 29 24.23 6.30 -10.55
C SER A 29 23.41 6.39 -9.29
N LYS A 30 23.00 7.61 -8.91
CA LYS A 30 21.96 7.81 -7.92
C LYS A 30 20.82 6.97 -8.44
N SER A 31 20.70 5.75 -7.94
CA SER A 31 19.62 4.85 -8.27
C SER A 31 18.41 5.69 -8.03
N SER A 32 17.76 6.10 -9.13
CA SER A 32 16.55 6.89 -9.12
C SER A 32 15.66 6.12 -8.18
N ARG A 33 15.54 6.63 -6.94
CA ARG A 33 14.79 6.01 -5.85
C ARG A 33 13.42 5.79 -6.45
N ARG A 34 13.18 4.55 -6.90
CA ARG A 34 11.98 4.19 -7.67
C ARG A 34 10.84 4.76 -6.85
N LYS A 35 10.14 5.77 -7.38
CA LYS A 35 9.04 6.42 -6.70
C LYS A 35 8.13 5.29 -6.26
N SER A 36 8.11 5.04 -4.95
CA SER A 36 7.40 3.92 -4.34
C SER A 36 5.99 3.88 -4.94
N LEU A 37 5.71 2.81 -5.67
CA LEU A 37 4.40 2.53 -6.26
C LEU A 37 3.43 2.35 -5.10
N LYS A 38 2.87 3.49 -4.67
CA LYS A 38 2.08 3.81 -3.48
C LYS A 38 1.42 2.61 -2.76
N PRO A 39 2.08 2.03 -1.73
CA PRO A 39 1.41 1.29 -0.66
C PRO A 39 1.09 2.21 0.55
N LYS A 40 1.54 3.47 0.51
CA LYS A 40 1.46 4.40 1.66
C LYS A 40 0.10 5.09 1.82
N LYS A 41 -0.72 5.16 0.76
CA LYS A 41 -2.01 5.87 0.83
C LYS A 41 -3.11 4.96 1.37
N SER A 42 -3.22 3.73 0.87
CA SER A 42 -4.21 2.76 1.35
C SER A 42 -4.03 2.45 2.84
N LEU A 43 -2.81 2.17 3.29
CA LEU A 43 -2.52 1.90 4.71
C LEU A 43 -2.78 3.09 5.63
N ARG A 44 -2.69 4.33 5.11
CA ARG A 44 -3.07 5.53 5.87
C ARG A 44 -4.58 5.61 5.99
N ASN A 45 -5.28 5.50 4.86
CA ASN A 45 -6.75 5.51 4.83
C ASN A 45 -7.35 4.46 5.78
N ILE A 46 -6.79 3.24 5.81
CA ILE A 46 -7.24 2.18 6.73
C ILE A 46 -7.16 2.66 8.19
N ARG A 47 -6.01 3.19 8.61
CA ARG A 47 -5.84 3.71 9.98
C ARG A 47 -6.75 4.91 10.27
N ASP A 48 -6.91 5.79 9.28
CA ASP A 48 -7.77 6.96 9.40
C ASP A 48 -9.24 6.53 9.59
N PHE A 49 -9.69 5.50 8.86
CA PHE A 49 -11.04 4.94 8.99
C PHE A 49 -11.23 4.12 10.27
N GLU A 50 -10.23 3.35 10.70
CA GLU A 50 -10.27 2.59 11.97
C GLU A 50 -10.39 3.50 13.20
N HIS A 51 -9.81 4.70 13.14
CA HIS A 51 -9.87 5.67 14.24
C HIS A 51 -11.02 6.67 14.13
N SER A 52 -11.70 6.74 12.98
CA SER A 52 -12.78 7.70 12.74
C SER A 52 -14.15 7.01 12.84
N TYR A 53 -15.07 7.62 13.59
CA TYR A 53 -16.45 7.12 13.74
C TYR A 53 -17.46 7.91 12.90
N LEU A 54 -16.99 8.59 11.86
CA LEU A 54 -17.85 9.34 10.95
C LEU A 54 -18.47 8.39 9.93
N HIS A 55 -19.72 8.65 9.59
CA HIS A 55 -20.43 7.95 8.52
C HIS A 55 -19.66 8.09 7.21
N GLN A 56 -19.28 6.96 6.62
CA GLN A 56 -18.50 6.93 5.38
C GLN A 56 -19.39 7.08 4.14
N ILE A 57 -20.65 6.65 4.25
CA ILE A 57 -21.64 6.80 3.18
C ILE A 57 -22.33 8.16 3.31
N PRO A 58 -22.47 8.94 2.23
CA PRO A 58 -23.21 10.19 2.27
C PRO A 58 -24.68 9.95 2.71
N LYS A 59 -25.09 10.55 3.84
CA LYS A 59 -26.44 10.41 4.42
C LYS A 59 -27.56 10.64 3.39
N ALA A 60 -27.40 11.63 2.49
CA ALA A 60 -28.37 11.94 1.46
C ALA A 60 -28.53 10.82 0.41
N ALA A 61 -27.45 10.12 0.05
CA ALA A 61 -27.51 8.99 -0.88
C ALA A 61 -28.15 7.78 -0.21
N PHE A 62 -27.76 7.47 1.04
CA PHE A 62 -28.34 6.39 1.83
C PHE A 62 -29.85 6.58 2.02
N GLN A 63 -30.27 7.79 2.39
CA GLN A 63 -31.68 8.13 2.55
C GLN A 63 -32.52 7.90 1.29
N ARG A 64 -31.98 8.20 0.10
CA ARG A 64 -32.67 7.95 -1.17
C ARG A 64 -32.90 6.46 -1.41
N VAL A 65 -31.89 5.63 -1.12
CA VAL A 65 -31.98 4.17 -1.24
C VAL A 65 -33.00 3.60 -0.26
N ILE A 66 -32.95 4.00 1.01
CA ILE A 66 -33.89 3.52 2.03
C ILE A 66 -35.34 3.90 1.66
N ARG A 67 -35.59 5.13 1.17
CA ARG A 67 -36.93 5.50 0.71
C ARG A 67 -37.39 4.70 -0.50
N SER A 68 -36.48 4.42 -1.44
CA SER A 68 -36.80 3.56 -2.59
C SER A 68 -37.21 2.16 -2.14
N LEU A 69 -36.43 1.57 -1.23
CA LEU A 69 -36.69 0.22 -0.71
C LEU A 69 -37.96 0.16 0.13
N LEU A 70 -38.24 1.18 0.94
CA LEU A 70 -39.44 1.23 1.75
C LEU A 70 -40.72 1.31 0.91
N ARG A 71 -40.66 2.02 -0.23
CA ARG A 71 -41.75 2.03 -1.22
C ARG A 71 -41.94 0.67 -1.88
N GLU A 72 -40.86 -0.02 -2.21
CA GLU A 72 -40.91 -1.36 -2.79
C GLU A 72 -41.50 -2.40 -1.83
N VAL A 73 -41.10 -2.36 -0.56
CA VAL A 73 -41.52 -3.34 0.46
C VAL A 73 -42.93 -3.08 0.98
N SER A 74 -43.28 -1.82 1.24
CA SER A 74 -44.53 -1.48 1.92
C SER A 74 -45.60 -0.86 1.03
N GLY A 75 -45.26 -0.49 -0.22
CA GLY A 75 -46.20 0.12 -1.17
C GLY A 75 -46.72 1.51 -0.81
N ALA A 76 -46.24 2.11 0.29
CA ALA A 76 -46.71 3.37 0.82
C ALA A 76 -45.57 4.30 1.26
N ASP A 77 -45.86 5.59 1.33
CA ASP A 77 -44.91 6.62 1.73
C ASP A 77 -44.85 6.80 3.26
N TYR A 78 -43.86 6.17 3.89
CA TYR A 78 -43.60 6.32 5.32
C TYR A 78 -42.67 7.50 5.62
N ARG A 79 -42.91 8.16 6.75
CA ARG A 79 -42.01 9.16 7.31
C ARG A 79 -40.95 8.45 8.16
N ILE A 80 -39.69 8.64 7.80
CA ILE A 80 -38.55 8.06 8.52
C ILE A 80 -38.02 9.10 9.51
N THR A 81 -37.84 8.71 10.77
CA THR A 81 -37.21 9.58 11.79
C THR A 81 -35.71 9.70 11.53
N ALA A 82 -35.10 10.81 11.96
CA ALA A 82 -33.66 11.01 11.79
C ALA A 82 -32.85 9.93 12.53
N THR A 83 -33.26 9.58 13.75
CA THR A 83 -32.60 8.56 14.58
C THR A 83 -32.69 7.15 13.97
N ALA A 84 -33.83 6.79 13.36
CA ALA A 84 -33.96 5.50 12.69
C ALA A 84 -33.08 5.43 11.44
N LEU A 85 -32.97 6.54 10.70
CA LEU A 85 -32.10 6.59 9.53
C LEU A 85 -30.63 6.43 9.91
N GLU A 86 -30.19 7.07 11.01
CA GLU A 86 -28.82 6.93 11.53
C GLU A 86 -28.55 5.51 12.01
N ALA A 87 -29.44 4.92 12.81
CA ALA A 87 -29.29 3.54 13.27
C ALA A 87 -29.22 2.52 12.11
N LEU A 88 -30.05 2.70 11.08
CA LEU A 88 -29.97 1.86 9.87
C LEU A 88 -28.65 2.02 9.14
N GLN A 89 -28.11 3.24 9.11
CA GLN A 89 -26.85 3.51 8.44
C GLN A 89 -25.66 2.92 9.21
N GLU A 90 -25.63 3.07 10.53
CA GLU A 90 -24.61 2.48 11.40
C GLU A 90 -24.53 0.96 11.21
N VAL A 91 -25.69 0.28 11.29
CA VAL A 91 -25.76 -1.18 11.12
C VAL A 91 -25.34 -1.60 9.71
N ALA A 92 -25.72 -0.84 8.68
CA ALA A 92 -25.33 -1.14 7.30
C ALA A 92 -23.81 -0.99 7.07
N GLU A 93 -23.20 0.07 7.62
CA GLU A 93 -21.74 0.30 7.51
C GLU A 93 -20.96 -0.73 8.33
N GLU A 94 -21.44 -1.10 9.52
CA GLU A 94 -20.85 -2.17 10.34
C GLU A 94 -20.90 -3.51 9.60
N TYR A 95 -22.04 -3.86 9.00
CA TYR A 95 -22.20 -5.10 8.23
C TYR A 95 -21.19 -5.17 7.09
N VAL A 96 -21.06 -4.11 6.29
CA VAL A 96 -20.14 -4.07 5.16
C VAL A 96 -18.68 -4.17 5.62
N THR A 97 -18.32 -3.50 6.72
CA THR A 97 -16.97 -3.54 7.29
C THR A 97 -16.62 -4.95 7.75
N ASN A 98 -17.47 -5.56 8.58
CA ASN A 98 -17.31 -6.93 9.06
C ASN A 98 -17.26 -7.95 7.90
N HIS A 99 -18.06 -7.74 6.86
CA HIS A 99 -18.02 -8.57 5.67
C HIS A 99 -16.66 -8.47 4.95
N PHE A 100 -16.14 -7.26 4.76
CA PHE A 100 -14.82 -7.07 4.13
C PHE A 100 -13.65 -7.62 4.95
N GLU A 101 -13.73 -7.61 6.28
CA GLU A 101 -12.73 -8.26 7.13
C GLU A 101 -12.65 -9.77 6.85
N GLN A 102 -13.81 -10.43 6.74
CA GLN A 102 -13.88 -11.86 6.41
C GLN A 102 -13.35 -12.13 5.00
N LEU A 103 -13.71 -11.29 4.02
CA LEU A 103 -13.19 -11.39 2.65
C LEU A 103 -11.67 -11.21 2.60
N ASN A 104 -11.12 -10.30 3.41
CA ASN A 104 -9.68 -10.07 3.48
C ASN A 104 -8.94 -11.29 4.05
N ILE A 105 -9.51 -11.95 5.07
CA ILE A 105 -8.98 -13.22 5.60
C ILE A 105 -8.96 -14.31 4.51
N LEU A 106 -10.04 -14.42 3.72
CA LEU A 106 -10.11 -15.38 2.60
C LEU A 106 -9.11 -15.07 1.48
N ALA A 107 -8.94 -13.80 1.12
CA ALA A 107 -7.93 -13.38 0.16
C ALA A 107 -6.52 -13.75 0.64
N ASN A 108 -6.22 -13.52 1.93
CA ASN A 108 -4.95 -13.89 2.53
C ASN A 108 -4.76 -15.42 2.60
N HIS A 109 -5.83 -16.18 2.89
CA HIS A 109 -5.81 -17.65 2.84
C HIS A 109 -5.42 -18.16 1.44
N ALA A 110 -5.88 -17.48 0.39
CA ALA A 110 -5.51 -17.74 -1.00
C ALA A 110 -4.15 -17.12 -1.42
N LYS A 111 -3.33 -16.63 -0.48
CA LYS A 111 -2.03 -15.96 -0.70
C LYS A 111 -2.11 -14.71 -1.57
N ARG A 112 -3.23 -14.00 -1.54
CA ARG A 112 -3.46 -12.72 -2.23
C ARG A 112 -3.65 -11.59 -1.22
N VAL A 113 -3.41 -10.36 -1.68
CA VAL A 113 -3.71 -9.12 -0.91
C VAL A 113 -4.98 -8.44 -1.43
N THR A 114 -5.40 -8.77 -2.65
CA THR A 114 -6.57 -8.17 -3.30
C THR A 114 -7.79 -9.08 -3.13
N VAL A 115 -8.86 -8.53 -2.55
CA VAL A 115 -10.19 -9.17 -2.47
C VAL A 115 -10.80 -9.26 -3.86
N MET A 116 -11.38 -10.42 -4.18
CA MET A 116 -12.02 -10.71 -5.47
C MET A 116 -13.45 -11.21 -5.27
N ALA A 117 -14.25 -11.18 -6.34
CA ALA A 117 -15.62 -11.70 -6.32
C ALA A 117 -15.69 -13.19 -5.94
N SER A 118 -14.64 -13.96 -6.25
CA SER A 118 -14.53 -15.37 -5.82
C SER A 118 -14.54 -15.52 -4.29
N ASP A 119 -13.94 -14.56 -3.57
CA ASP A 119 -13.85 -14.60 -2.11
C ASP A 119 -15.24 -14.41 -1.48
N ALA A 120 -16.09 -13.59 -2.10
CA ALA A 120 -17.49 -13.40 -1.68
C ALA A 120 -18.34 -14.66 -1.91
N VAL A 121 -18.16 -15.34 -3.04
CA VAL A 121 -18.84 -16.62 -3.31
C VAL A 121 -18.39 -17.69 -2.31
N SER A 122 -17.09 -17.78 -2.03
CA SER A 122 -16.57 -18.69 -1.01
C SER A 122 -17.12 -18.39 0.37
N LEU A 123 -17.23 -17.12 0.74
CA LEU A 123 -17.79 -16.72 2.04
C LEU A 123 -19.26 -17.10 2.17
N GLN A 124 -20.08 -16.83 1.14
CA GLN A 124 -21.49 -17.23 1.10
C GLN A 124 -21.67 -18.75 1.23
N LEU A 125 -20.80 -19.52 0.59
CA LEU A 125 -20.78 -20.96 0.70
C LEU A 125 -20.45 -21.39 2.14
N LEU A 126 -19.44 -20.79 2.77
CA LEU A 126 -19.09 -21.10 4.18
C LEU A 126 -20.22 -20.75 5.15
N ASP A 127 -20.91 -19.63 4.94
CA ASP A 127 -22.04 -19.23 5.77
C ASP A 127 -23.24 -20.17 5.62
N SER A 128 -23.40 -20.81 4.46
CA SER A 128 -24.44 -21.82 4.25
C SER A 128 -24.22 -23.10 5.07
N PHE A 129 -22.98 -23.43 5.42
CA PHE A 129 -22.64 -24.60 6.25
C PHE A 129 -22.75 -24.35 7.76
N LYS A 130 -22.81 -23.09 8.19
CA LYS A 130 -22.92 -22.72 9.60
C LYS A 130 -24.37 -22.65 10.11
N ARG A 131 -25.36 -22.81 9.22
CA ARG A 131 -26.79 -22.89 9.56
C ARG A 131 -27.20 -24.35 9.72
#